data_AF-A0A2V6ZK49-F1
#
_entry.id   AF-A0A2V6ZK49-F1
#
_cell.length_a   1.000
_cell.length_b   1.000
_cell.length_c   1.000
_cell.angle_alpha   90.00
_cell.angle_beta   90.00
_cell.angle_gamma   90.00
#
_symmetry.space_group_name_H-M   'P 1'
#
loop_
_entity.id
_entity.type
_entity.pdbx_description
1 polymer ?
#
loop_
_entity_poly.entity_id
_entity_poly.type
_entity_poly.pdbx_seq_one_letter_code
_entity_poly.pdbx_strand_id
1 'polypeptide(L)'
;MTVAAEPHPWHVPPRWVLLVAVLSIVCAEVGGASMARFKVELTRWARDAMLARPAVHGLVGVRDVDERILDEALVKFDAGLRLFHMHAEGMGLVIIATTMVAATVARAGVARRVIIALLTTGGAGYPVGYLVWSALIPAYGLERAKTIAEWLVWIPFGSATIVALWWLTGLIALRMIGR
;
A
#
# COMPACT_ATOMS: atom_id res chain seq x y z
N MET A 1 -15.87 18.32 45.24
CA MET A 1 -16.40 17.37 44.25
C MET A 1 -15.65 17.58 42.95
N THR A 2 -14.70 16.70 42.64
CA THR A 2 -13.99 16.69 41.37
C THR A 2 -14.96 16.26 40.29
N VAL A 3 -15.34 17.18 39.40
CA VAL A 3 -16.07 16.82 38.18
C VAL A 3 -15.12 15.94 37.38
N ALA A 4 -15.41 14.63 37.33
CA ALA A 4 -14.73 13.73 36.41
C ALA A 4 -14.93 14.31 35.00
N ALA A 5 -13.85 14.76 34.37
CA ALA A 5 -13.90 15.19 32.98
C ALA A 5 -14.48 14.03 32.18
N GLU A 6 -15.66 14.22 31.58
CA GLU A 6 -16.24 13.18 30.74
C GLU A 6 -15.19 12.77 29.68
N PRO A 7 -14.93 11.47 29.51
CA PRO A 7 -13.98 11.02 28.50
C PRO A 7 -14.46 11.54 27.14
N HIS A 8 -13.64 12.35 26.48
CA HIS A 8 -13.94 12.85 25.15
C HIS A 8 -14.35 11.67 24.26
N PRO A 9 -15.58 11.66 23.70
CA PRO A 9 -16.06 10.51 22.98
C PRO A 9 -15.20 10.30 21.73
N TRP A 10 -14.64 9.10 21.60
CA TRP A 10 -13.92 8.69 20.40
C TRP A 10 -14.88 8.69 19.21
N HIS A 11 -14.50 9.36 18.13
CA HIS A 11 -15.30 9.42 16.92
C HIS A 11 -14.85 8.37 15.92
N VAL A 12 -15.80 7.53 15.50
CA VAL A 12 -15.58 6.55 14.43
C VAL A 12 -15.22 7.24 13.10
N PRO A 13 -14.45 6.57 12.22
CA PRO A 13 -14.18 7.07 10.88
C PRO A 13 -15.47 7.29 10.06
N PRO A 14 -15.46 8.19 9.07
CA PRO A 14 -16.55 8.29 8.11
C PRO A 14 -16.82 6.96 7.40
N ARG A 15 -18.07 6.67 7.06
CA ARG A 15 -18.48 5.38 6.46
C ARG A 15 -17.71 5.01 5.18
N TRP A 16 -17.42 5.99 4.33
CA TRP A 16 -16.66 5.75 3.10
C TRP A 16 -15.20 5.35 3.40
N VAL A 17 -14.62 5.84 4.49
CA VAL A 17 -13.28 5.46 4.94
C VAL A 17 -13.28 4.00 5.42
N LEU A 18 -14.29 3.63 6.22
CA LEU A 18 -14.46 2.24 6.65
C LEU A 18 -14.64 1.31 5.46
N LEU A 19 -15.45 1.70 4.47
CA LEU A 19 -15.62 0.93 3.24
C LEU A 19 -14.28 0.73 2.53
N VAL A 20 -13.50 1.79 2.32
CA VAL A 20 -12.18 1.70 1.67
C VAL A 20 -11.25 0.78 2.46
N ALA A 21 -11.15 0.96 3.78
CA ALA A 21 -10.29 0.14 4.62
C ALA A 21 -10.68 -1.35 4.61
N VAL A 22 -11.97 -1.65 4.72
CA VAL A 22 -12.47 -3.03 4.65
C VAL A 22 -12.26 -3.62 3.25
N LEU A 23 -12.46 -2.84 2.18
CA LEU A 23 -12.17 -3.28 0.82
C LEU A 23 -10.67 -3.57 0.64
N SER A 24 -9.77 -2.75 1.19
CA SER A 24 -8.33 -3.03 1.17
C SER A 24 -7.99 -4.36 1.83
N ILE A 25 -8.61 -4.66 2.98
CA ILE A 25 -8.44 -5.96 3.68
C ILE A 25 -9.00 -7.10 2.83
N VAL A 26 -10.22 -6.97 2.30
CA VAL A 26 -10.81 -8.01 1.44
C VAL A 26 -9.94 -8.29 0.21
N CYS A 27 -9.45 -7.25 -0.46
CA CYS A 27 -8.54 -7.39 -1.59
C CYS A 27 -7.22 -8.06 -1.18
N ALA A 28 -6.70 -7.77 0.00
CA ALA A 28 -5.52 -8.41 0.54
C ALA A 28 -5.74 -9.91 0.77
N GLU A 29 -6.84 -10.29 1.43
CA GLU A 29 -7.20 -11.68 1.72
C GLU A 29 -7.41 -12.49 0.44
N VAL A 30 -8.17 -11.94 -0.51
CA VAL A 30 -8.37 -12.56 -1.82
C VAL A 30 -7.05 -12.68 -2.57
N GLY A 31 -6.19 -11.65 -2.50
CA GLY A 31 -4.85 -11.66 -3.06
C GLY A 31 -3.98 -12.78 -2.47
N GLY A 32 -3.87 -12.84 -1.15
CA GLY A 32 -3.09 -13.86 -0.43
C GLY A 32 -3.58 -15.28 -0.71
N ALA A 33 -4.90 -15.50 -0.68
CA ALA A 33 -5.51 -16.78 -1.01
C ALA A 33 -5.24 -17.18 -2.48
N SER A 34 -5.36 -16.24 -3.40
CA SER A 34 -5.07 -16.46 -4.83
C SER A 34 -3.61 -16.83 -5.05
N MET A 35 -2.68 -16.15 -4.39
CA MET A 35 -1.26 -16.46 -4.47
C MET A 35 -0.94 -17.87 -3.97
N ALA A 36 -1.57 -18.30 -2.87
CA ALA A 36 -1.41 -19.65 -2.36
C ALA A 36 -1.99 -20.70 -3.34
N ARG A 37 -3.19 -20.42 -3.88
CA ARG A 37 -3.90 -21.35 -4.77
C ARG A 37 -3.27 -21.49 -6.15
N PHE A 38 -2.73 -20.40 -6.71
CA PHE A 38 -2.25 -20.33 -8.10
C PHE A 38 -0.73 -20.12 -8.20
N LYS A 39 0.03 -20.43 -7.14
CA LYS A 39 1.47 -20.17 -7.06
C LYS A 39 2.23 -20.71 -8.27
N VAL A 40 1.96 -21.96 -8.65
CA VAL A 40 2.68 -22.65 -9.73
C VAL A 40 2.31 -22.02 -11.08
N GLU A 41 1.03 -21.77 -11.30
CA GLU A 41 0.49 -21.19 -12.52
C GLU A 41 1.01 -19.76 -12.74
N LEU A 42 1.03 -18.94 -11.68
CA LEU A 42 1.56 -17.57 -11.72
C LEU A 42 3.06 -17.55 -12.02
N THR A 43 3.85 -18.39 -11.36
CA THR A 43 5.29 -18.49 -11.63
C THR A 43 5.57 -18.94 -13.06
N ARG A 44 4.84 -19.96 -13.55
CA ARG A 44 4.98 -20.44 -14.93
C ARG A 44 4.63 -19.34 -15.93
N TRP A 45 3.46 -18.71 -15.75
CA TRP A 45 3.02 -17.60 -16.60
C TRP A 45 4.04 -16.47 -16.64
N ALA A 46 4.54 -16.02 -15.48
CA ALA A 46 5.51 -14.94 -15.40
C ALA A 46 6.81 -15.31 -16.12
N ARG A 47 7.31 -16.55 -15.91
CA ARG A 47 8.52 -17.05 -16.55
C ARG A 47 8.38 -17.11 -18.06
N ASP A 48 7.28 -17.66 -18.57
CA ASP A 48 7.01 -17.75 -20.01
C ASP A 48 6.91 -16.35 -20.64
N ALA A 49 6.28 -15.41 -19.94
CA ALA A 49 6.20 -14.01 -20.38
C ALA A 49 7.57 -13.31 -20.40
N MET A 50 8.46 -13.61 -19.45
CA MET A 50 9.83 -13.09 -19.44
C MET A 50 10.68 -13.68 -20.56
N LEU A 51 10.60 -15.01 -20.77
CA LEU A 51 11.30 -15.72 -21.85
C LEU A 51 10.89 -15.23 -23.24
N ALA A 52 9.62 -14.84 -23.41
CA ALA A 52 9.14 -14.22 -24.65
C ALA A 52 9.73 -12.82 -24.92
N ARG A 53 10.45 -12.22 -23.97
CA ARG A 53 11.00 -10.85 -24.04
C ARG A 53 12.46 -10.79 -23.59
N PRO A 54 13.37 -11.53 -24.25
CA PRO A 54 14.75 -11.66 -23.78
C PRO A 54 15.48 -10.32 -23.68
N ALA A 55 15.28 -9.40 -24.63
CA ALA A 55 15.91 -8.08 -24.63
C ALA A 55 15.48 -7.20 -23.45
N VAL A 56 14.25 -7.35 -22.94
CA VAL A 56 13.74 -6.59 -21.80
C VAL A 56 14.42 -7.03 -20.51
N HIS A 57 14.69 -8.32 -20.41
CA HIS A 57 15.28 -8.95 -19.23
C HIS A 57 16.80 -9.10 -19.34
N GLY A 58 17.41 -8.72 -20.46
CA GLY A 58 18.85 -8.84 -20.68
C GLY A 58 19.32 -10.29 -20.80
N LEU A 59 18.47 -11.19 -21.32
CA LEU A 59 18.84 -12.58 -21.55
C LEU A 59 19.80 -12.68 -22.74
N VAL A 60 20.89 -13.43 -22.57
CA VAL A 60 22.00 -13.54 -23.52
C VAL A 60 22.09 -14.89 -24.21
N GLY A 61 21.19 -15.83 -23.89
CA GLY A 61 21.16 -17.18 -24.45
C GLY A 61 22.11 -18.17 -23.76
N VAL A 62 22.79 -17.74 -22.69
CA VAL A 62 23.66 -18.60 -21.88
C VAL A 62 22.86 -19.07 -20.67
N ARG A 63 22.54 -20.37 -20.64
CA ARG A 63 21.62 -20.98 -19.66
C ARG A 63 21.90 -20.56 -18.22
N ASP A 64 23.12 -20.72 -17.74
CA ASP A 64 23.47 -20.44 -16.33
C ASP A 64 23.38 -18.94 -15.98
N VAL A 65 23.56 -18.06 -16.97
CA VAL A 65 23.42 -16.60 -16.80
C VAL A 65 21.96 -16.21 -16.81
N ASP A 66 21.21 -16.69 -17.80
CA ASP A 66 19.80 -16.37 -18.01
C ASP A 66 18.92 -16.93 -16.88
N GLU A 67 19.21 -18.14 -16.38
CA GLU A 67 18.51 -18.73 -15.24
C GLU A 67 18.62 -17.83 -14.00
N ARG A 68 19.83 -17.31 -13.70
CA ARG A 68 20.03 -16.40 -12.56
C ARG A 68 19.22 -15.11 -12.70
N ILE A 69 19.17 -14.54 -13.90
CA ILE A 69 18.42 -13.29 -14.17
C ILE A 69 16.92 -13.54 -14.04
N LEU A 70 16.42 -14.64 -14.61
CA LEU A 70 15.01 -15.02 -14.54
C LEU A 70 14.59 -15.33 -13.10
N ASP A 71 15.43 -16.02 -12.34
CA ASP A 71 15.15 -16.34 -10.93
C ASP A 71 15.04 -15.07 -10.09
N GLU A 72 15.94 -14.10 -10.28
CA GLU A 72 15.83 -12.81 -9.61
C GLU A 72 14.51 -12.11 -9.97
N ALA A 73 14.17 -12.06 -11.26
CA ALA A 73 12.95 -11.42 -11.71
C ALA A 73 11.68 -12.10 -11.15
N LEU A 74 11.66 -13.44 -11.09
CA LEU A 74 10.57 -14.23 -10.52
C LEU A 74 10.45 -14.05 -9.00
N VAL A 75 11.58 -13.98 -8.28
CA VAL A 75 11.59 -13.68 -6.84
C VAL A 75 11.00 -12.30 -6.58
N LYS A 76 11.35 -11.28 -7.36
CA LYS A 76 10.78 -9.93 -7.21
C LYS A 76 9.30 -9.85 -7.60
N PHE A 77 8.91 -10.59 -8.64
CA PHE A 77 7.49 -10.76 -9.01
C PHE A 77 6.67 -11.31 -7.84
N ASP A 78 7.08 -12.44 -7.27
CA ASP A 78 6.41 -13.06 -6.12
C ASP A 78 6.44 -12.14 -4.88
N ALA A 79 7.59 -11.51 -4.63
CA ALA A 79 7.72 -10.55 -3.53
C ALA A 79 6.75 -9.37 -3.65
N GLY A 80 6.55 -8.83 -4.86
CA GLY A 80 5.57 -7.77 -5.09
C GLY A 80 4.14 -8.20 -4.75
N LEU A 81 3.74 -9.42 -5.11
CA LEU A 81 2.41 -9.93 -4.71
C LEU A 81 2.28 -10.10 -3.19
N ARG A 82 3.33 -10.61 -2.53
CA ARG A 82 3.34 -10.79 -1.06
C ARG A 82 3.28 -9.45 -0.34
N LEU A 83 4.04 -8.47 -0.84
CA LEU A 83 4.06 -7.13 -0.30
C LEU A 83 2.71 -6.44 -0.48
N PHE A 84 2.03 -6.64 -1.62
CA PHE A 84 0.66 -6.18 -1.80
C PHE A 84 -0.27 -6.76 -0.74
N HIS A 85 -0.28 -8.09 -0.55
CA HIS A 85 -1.11 -8.74 0.47
C HIS A 85 -0.86 -8.17 1.86
N MET A 86 0.38 -8.21 2.34
CA MET A 86 0.73 -7.73 3.69
C MET A 86 0.44 -6.24 3.90
N HIS A 87 0.76 -5.39 2.92
CA HIS A 87 0.56 -3.95 3.06
C HIS A 87 -0.90 -3.55 2.89
N ALA A 88 -1.66 -4.18 1.99
CA ALA A 88 -3.08 -3.85 1.82
C ALA A 88 -3.89 -4.21 3.07
N GLU A 89 -3.59 -5.37 3.68
CA GLU A 89 -4.20 -5.78 4.94
C GLU A 89 -3.83 -4.82 6.08
N GLY A 90 -2.53 -4.60 6.29
CA GLY A 90 -2.04 -3.72 7.34
C GLY A 90 -2.52 -2.27 7.18
N MET A 91 -2.54 -1.74 5.96
CA MET A 91 -2.99 -0.38 5.71
C MET A 91 -4.49 -0.20 5.94
N GLY A 92 -5.32 -1.22 5.74
CA GLY A 92 -6.73 -1.16 6.15
C GLY A 92 -6.89 -0.81 7.63
N LEU A 93 -6.11 -1.47 8.50
CA LEU A 93 -6.09 -1.19 9.94
C LEU A 93 -5.51 0.19 10.27
N VAL A 94 -4.40 0.57 9.61
CA VAL A 94 -3.78 1.89 9.79
C VAL A 94 -4.75 3.02 9.41
N ILE A 95 -5.48 2.88 8.30
CA ILE A 95 -6.50 3.86 7.87
C ILE A 95 -7.56 3.99 8.95
N ILE A 96 -8.13 2.89 9.44
CA ILE A 96 -9.17 2.92 10.49
C ILE A 96 -8.65 3.66 11.72
N ALA A 97 -7.48 3.26 12.24
CA ALA A 97 -6.92 3.82 13.45
C ALA A 97 -6.60 5.32 13.31
N THR A 98 -5.87 5.69 12.26
CA THR A 98 -5.39 7.07 12.08
C THR A 98 -6.52 8.04 11.74
N THR A 99 -7.51 7.61 10.97
CA THR A 99 -8.68 8.45 10.65
C THR A 99 -9.65 8.57 11.81
N MET A 100 -9.73 7.55 12.69
CA MET A 100 -10.45 7.63 13.96
C MET A 100 -9.80 8.64 14.90
N VAL A 101 -8.46 8.63 14.99
CA VAL A 101 -7.70 9.66 15.72
C VAL A 101 -7.97 11.04 15.11
N ALA A 102 -7.83 11.19 13.80
CA ALA A 102 -8.10 12.46 13.12
C ALA A 102 -9.55 12.96 13.31
N ALA A 103 -10.53 12.05 13.29
CA ALA A 103 -11.93 12.37 13.54
C ALA A 103 -12.18 12.88 14.96
N THR A 104 -11.37 12.42 15.93
CA THR A 104 -11.48 12.76 17.35
C THR A 104 -10.71 14.03 17.71
N VAL A 105 -9.48 14.19 17.22
CA VAL A 105 -8.59 15.29 17.65
C VAL A 105 -8.65 16.53 16.75
N ALA A 106 -8.99 16.39 15.47
CA ALA A 106 -9.08 17.54 14.57
C ALA A 106 -10.43 18.24 14.75
N ARG A 107 -10.42 19.58 14.86
CA ARG A 107 -11.67 20.36 14.89
C ARG A 107 -12.44 20.14 13.60
N ALA A 108 -13.77 20.15 13.67
CA ALA A 108 -14.62 20.04 12.49
C ALA A 108 -14.29 21.17 11.50
N GLY A 109 -13.94 20.81 10.25
CA GLY A 109 -13.52 21.78 9.24
C GLY A 109 -12.69 21.17 8.12
N VAL A 110 -12.12 22.02 7.27
CA VAL A 110 -11.35 21.63 6.09
C VAL A 110 -10.15 20.77 6.45
N ALA A 111 -9.37 21.15 7.48
CA ALA A 111 -8.19 20.39 7.91
C ALA A 111 -8.50 18.92 8.24
N ARG A 112 -9.56 18.67 9.02
CA ARG A 112 -10.01 17.29 9.32
C ARG A 112 -10.35 16.51 8.06
N ARG A 113 -11.07 17.13 7.12
CA ARG A 113 -11.47 16.48 5.86
C ARG A 113 -10.25 16.15 5.00
N VAL A 114 -9.28 17.07 4.90
CA VAL A 114 -8.06 16.86 4.12
C VAL A 114 -7.18 15.77 4.73
N ILE A 115 -6.96 15.78 6.05
CA ILE A 115 -6.18 14.73 6.73
C ILE A 115 -6.83 13.35 6.49
N ILE A 116 -8.14 13.23 6.71
CA ILE A 116 -8.86 11.98 6.48
C ILE A 116 -8.75 11.54 5.01
N ALA A 117 -8.92 12.47 4.06
CA ALA A 117 -8.80 12.18 2.65
C ALA A 117 -7.40 11.64 2.31
N LEU A 118 -6.34 12.35 2.70
CA LEU A 118 -4.96 11.96 2.43
C LEU A 118 -4.58 10.63 3.08
N LEU A 119 -4.98 10.38 4.34
CA LEU A 119 -4.74 9.10 5.01
C LEU A 119 -5.44 7.95 4.28
N THR A 120 -6.67 8.17 3.83
CA THR A 120 -7.47 7.12 3.19
C THR A 120 -6.97 6.82 1.78
N THR A 121 -6.78 7.86 0.95
CA THR A 121 -6.33 7.67 -0.44
C THR A 121 -4.87 7.26 -0.50
N GLY A 122 -4.00 7.88 0.30
CA GLY A 122 -2.60 7.51 0.41
C GLY A 122 -2.43 6.09 0.95
N GLY A 123 -3.16 5.76 2.02
CA GLY A 123 -3.05 4.45 2.65
C GLY A 123 -3.55 3.31 1.78
N ALA A 124 -4.69 3.50 1.09
CA ALA A 124 -5.24 2.48 0.20
C ALA A 124 -4.49 2.40 -1.14
N GLY A 125 -3.96 3.53 -1.63
CA GLY A 125 -3.24 3.59 -2.90
C GLY A 125 -1.82 3.04 -2.82
N TYR A 126 -1.12 3.22 -1.70
CA TYR A 126 0.29 2.79 -1.59
C TYR A 126 0.51 1.28 -1.84
N PRO A 127 -0.28 0.35 -1.26
CA PRO A 127 -0.14 -1.08 -1.53
C PRO A 127 -0.30 -1.46 -3.00
N VAL A 128 -1.14 -0.73 -3.76
CA VAL A 128 -1.37 -0.96 -5.19
C VAL A 128 -0.06 -0.86 -5.98
N GLY A 129 0.91 -0.07 -5.51
CA GLY A 129 2.21 0.05 -6.18
C GLY A 129 2.96 -1.28 -6.24
N TYR A 130 2.82 -2.16 -5.24
CA TYR A 130 3.42 -3.49 -5.26
C TYR A 130 2.75 -4.42 -6.28
N LEU A 131 1.43 -4.31 -6.42
CA LEU A 131 0.68 -5.06 -7.43
C LEU A 131 1.03 -4.60 -8.85
N VAL A 132 1.10 -3.29 -9.06
CA VAL A 132 1.53 -2.67 -10.34
C VAL A 132 2.96 -3.09 -10.66
N TRP A 133 3.88 -2.99 -9.70
CA TRP A 133 5.26 -3.41 -9.90
C TRP A 133 5.34 -4.88 -10.31
N SER A 134 4.72 -5.78 -9.54
CA SER A 134 4.69 -7.21 -9.85
C SER A 134 4.12 -7.48 -11.24
N ALA A 135 2.96 -6.91 -11.57
CA ALA A 135 2.32 -7.11 -12.87
C ALA A 135 3.15 -6.60 -14.06
N LEU A 136 3.95 -5.55 -13.86
CA LEU A 136 4.77 -4.96 -14.92
C LEU A 136 6.10 -5.68 -15.14
N ILE A 137 6.66 -6.35 -14.12
CA ILE A 137 7.96 -7.02 -14.23
C ILE A 137 8.05 -7.92 -15.47
N PRO A 138 7.12 -8.86 -15.77
CA PRO A 138 7.24 -9.74 -16.93
C PRO A 138 7.32 -9.00 -18.27
N ALA A 139 6.69 -7.83 -18.38
CA ALA A 139 6.59 -7.07 -19.63
C ALA A 139 7.68 -5.99 -19.77
N TYR A 140 8.12 -5.38 -18.67
CA TYR A 140 8.99 -4.20 -18.68
C TYR A 140 10.35 -4.41 -17.99
N GLY A 141 10.57 -5.57 -17.36
CA GLY A 141 11.78 -5.83 -16.59
C GLY A 141 11.75 -5.12 -15.23
N LEU A 142 12.72 -5.44 -14.37
CA LEU A 142 12.74 -4.99 -12.97
C LEU A 142 12.82 -3.48 -12.81
N GLU A 143 13.83 -2.86 -13.42
CA GLU A 143 14.13 -1.43 -13.23
C GLU A 143 12.99 -0.55 -13.74
N ARG A 144 12.53 -0.78 -14.98
CA ARG A 144 11.48 0.04 -15.57
C ARG A 144 10.14 -0.16 -14.87
N ALA A 145 9.79 -1.40 -14.50
CA ALA A 145 8.58 -1.66 -13.72
C ALA A 145 8.61 -0.92 -12.38
N LYS A 146 9.78 -0.93 -11.70
CA LYS A 146 9.98 -0.22 -10.43
C LYS A 146 9.83 1.28 -10.60
N THR A 147 10.49 1.88 -11.59
CA THR A 147 10.37 3.32 -11.86
C THR A 147 8.93 3.74 -12.10
N ILE A 148 8.15 2.95 -12.86
CA ILE A 148 6.73 3.23 -13.09
C ILE A 148 5.94 3.18 -11.79
N ALA A 149 6.11 2.12 -10.98
CA ALA A 149 5.42 1.97 -9.71
C ALA A 149 5.79 3.08 -8.70
N GLU A 150 7.07 3.48 -8.67
CA GLU A 150 7.57 4.57 -7.83
C GLU A 150 6.87 5.89 -8.16
N TRP A 151 6.96 6.33 -9.41
CA TRP A 151 6.48 7.66 -9.81
C TRP A 151 4.96 7.76 -9.86
N LEU A 152 4.28 6.71 -10.29
CA LEU A 152 2.83 6.74 -10.46
C LEU A 152 2.07 6.36 -9.19
N VAL A 153 2.68 5.61 -8.27
CA VAL A 153 1.97 5.04 -7.12
C VAL A 153 2.68 5.32 -5.80
N TRP A 154 3.87 4.78 -5.56
CA TRP A 154 4.47 4.85 -4.22
C TRP A 154 4.79 6.27 -3.77
N ILE A 155 5.39 7.10 -4.63
CA ILE A 155 5.69 8.50 -4.29
C ILE A 155 4.40 9.28 -4.00
N PRO A 156 3.41 9.39 -4.92
CA PRO A 156 2.23 10.22 -4.65
C PRO A 156 1.41 9.74 -3.45
N PHE A 157 1.12 8.45 -3.34
CA PHE A 157 0.28 7.92 -2.27
C PHE A 157 1.04 7.76 -0.93
N GLY A 158 2.32 7.39 -0.99
CA GLY A 158 3.19 7.32 0.19
C GLY A 158 3.42 8.71 0.78
N SER A 159 3.75 9.70 -0.06
CA SER A 159 3.91 11.09 0.40
C SER A 159 2.61 11.67 0.95
N ALA A 160 1.44 11.38 0.34
CA ALA A 160 0.15 11.81 0.88
C ALA A 160 -0.07 11.30 2.31
N THR A 161 0.20 10.01 2.55
CA THR A 161 0.11 9.40 3.89
C THR A 161 1.08 10.04 4.87
N ILE A 162 2.36 10.21 4.48
CA ILE A 162 3.40 10.80 5.33
C ILE A 162 3.04 12.23 5.73
N VAL A 163 2.62 13.06 4.78
CA VAL A 163 2.21 14.46 5.04
C VAL A 163 1.03 14.50 6.00
N ALA A 164 0.02 13.64 5.80
CA ALA A 164 -1.15 13.59 6.67
C ALA A 164 -0.82 13.12 8.09
N LEU A 165 0.09 12.15 8.24
CA LEU A 165 0.56 11.69 9.54
C LEU A 165 1.35 12.77 10.29
N TRP A 166 2.28 13.45 9.61
CA TRP A 166 2.99 14.58 10.23
C TRP A 166 2.04 15.69 10.66
N TRP A 167 1.03 15.99 9.85
CA TRP A 167 0.01 16.97 10.20
C TRP A 167 -0.81 16.53 11.42
N LEU A 168 -1.25 15.27 11.44
CA LEU A 168 -1.99 14.70 12.57
C LEU A 168 -1.15 14.73 13.86
N THR A 169 0.12 14.37 13.79
CA THR A 169 1.09 14.46 14.90
C THR A 169 1.19 15.88 15.43
N GLY A 170 1.32 16.88 14.55
CA GLY A 170 1.33 18.29 14.93
C GLY A 170 0.05 18.73 15.65
N LEU A 171 -1.12 18.29 15.17
CA LEU A 171 -2.40 18.59 15.83
C LEU A 171 -2.50 17.97 17.23
N ILE A 172 -2.01 16.75 17.40
CA ILE A 172 -1.95 16.08 18.70
C ILE A 172 -1.02 16.85 19.65
N ALA A 173 0.18 17.20 19.21
CA ALA A 173 1.13 17.96 20.01
C ALA A 173 0.57 19.33 20.46
N LEU A 174 -0.08 20.07 19.54
CA LEU A 174 -0.72 21.35 19.87
C LEU A 174 -1.85 21.19 20.89
N ARG A 175 -2.63 20.11 20.81
CA ARG A 175 -3.67 19.78 21.80
C ARG A 175 -3.11 19.41 23.16
N MET A 176 -1.89 18.86 23.23
CA MET A 176 -1.21 18.56 24.49
C MET A 176 -0.68 19.83 25.15
N ILE A 177 -0.21 20.80 24.37
CA ILE A 177 0.33 22.09 24.88
C ILE A 177 -0.78 23.07 25.26
N GLY A 178 -1.91 23.06 24.52
CA GLY A 178 -3.06 23.94 24.76
C GLY A 178 -4.04 23.43 25.81
N ARG A 179 -3.68 22.39 26.58
CA ARG A 179 -4.36 21.94 27.79
C ARG A 179 -3.64 22.52 29.01
#